data_AF-A0A2S6U2A8-F1
#
_entry.id   AF-A0A2S6U2A8-F1
#
_cell.length_a   1.000
_cell.length_b   1.000
_cell.length_c   1.000
_cell.angle_alpha   90.00
_cell.angle_beta   90.00
_cell.angle_gamma   90.00
#
_symmetry.space_group_name_H-M   'P 1'
#
loop_
_entity.id
_entity.type
_entity.pdbx_description
1 polymer ?
#
loop_
_entity_poly.entity_id
_entity_poly.type
_entity_poly.pdbx_seq_one_letter_code
_entity_poly.pdbx_strand_id
1 'polypeptide(L)'
;MSPAPPGRFLSAAVFVLTAAGGSLAAERGRWALWAPAFLGAGIAVYFVLAREPAIWIAPLILFCALGALGVGRRSGTVIVGALMTAAVALGFAAAQYAAHGVAAPVLAKPYGPALVTGRVVGVEAFARKPRILLDRLTLIGLSAAQTPAQVRIRLRGADLPAMGSQIAVFARLSPPSRPAAPGAFDFRRHAWFARIGGYGYALGAARVQTAAPQAGTMGLWITSARQNIATRVRESAPGPSGAVAAALITGDRSAIPLAVMTAMRDSGLA
;
A
#
# COMPACT_ATOMS: atom_id res chain seq x y z
N MET A 1 -17.36 32.37 -5.73
CA MET A 1 -16.68 31.06 -5.91
C MET A 1 -16.18 30.99 -7.35
N SER A 2 -14.89 31.27 -7.57
CA SER A 2 -14.28 31.27 -8.90
C SER A 2 -13.40 30.01 -9.04
N PRO A 3 -13.53 29.20 -10.11
CA PRO A 3 -12.71 28.01 -10.29
C PRO A 3 -11.26 28.38 -10.60
N ALA A 4 -10.31 27.79 -9.86
CA ALA A 4 -8.88 27.96 -10.10
C ALA A 4 -8.49 27.36 -11.47
N PRO A 5 -7.64 28.03 -12.27
CA PRO A 5 -7.33 27.60 -13.64
C PRO A 5 -6.46 26.33 -13.68
N PRO A 6 -6.74 25.37 -14.60
CA PRO A 6 -6.05 24.08 -14.72
C PRO A 6 -4.68 24.14 -15.44
N GLY A 7 -4.00 25.29 -15.44
CA GLY A 7 -2.90 25.57 -16.39
C GLY A 7 -1.45 25.34 -15.91
N ARG A 8 -1.22 25.06 -14.62
CA ARG A 8 0.15 25.10 -14.05
C ARG A 8 0.91 23.75 -14.07
N PHE A 9 0.20 22.62 -14.20
CA PHE A 9 0.84 21.29 -14.25
C PHE A 9 1.25 20.87 -15.68
N LEU A 10 0.49 21.30 -16.69
CA LEU A 10 0.83 21.07 -18.10
C LEU A 10 2.07 21.87 -18.52
N SER A 11 2.24 23.09 -18.00
CA SER A 11 3.41 23.93 -18.28
C SER A 11 4.70 23.40 -17.64
N ALA A 12 4.63 22.80 -16.44
CA ALA A 12 5.77 22.13 -15.82
C ALA A 12 6.19 20.85 -16.56
N ALA A 13 5.22 20.07 -17.06
CA ALA A 13 5.48 18.88 -17.86
C ALA A 13 6.12 19.21 -19.22
N VAL A 14 5.67 20.30 -19.86
CA VAL A 14 6.24 20.79 -21.13
C VAL A 14 7.65 21.39 -20.94
N PHE A 15 7.92 22.07 -19.83
CA PHE A 15 9.25 22.64 -19.54
C PHE A 15 10.31 21.57 -19.28
N VAL A 16 9.94 20.45 -18.63
CA VAL A 16 10.83 19.29 -18.46
C VAL A 16 11.10 18.57 -19.79
N LEU A 17 10.11 18.54 -20.70
CA LEU A 17 10.25 17.92 -22.02
C LEU A 17 11.11 18.75 -22.99
N THR A 18 11.09 20.08 -22.91
CA THR A 18 11.90 20.95 -23.80
C THR A 18 13.34 21.13 -23.30
N ALA A 19 13.59 21.13 -21.99
CA ALA A 19 14.95 21.18 -21.43
C ALA A 19 15.75 19.88 -21.69
N ALA A 20 15.06 18.75 -21.92
CA ALA A 20 15.70 17.45 -22.12
C ALA A 20 16.18 17.20 -23.56
N GLY A 21 15.62 17.89 -24.58
CA GLY A 21 15.82 17.57 -26.00
C GLY A 21 17.28 17.64 -26.48
N GLY A 22 18.09 18.57 -25.96
CA GLY A 22 19.50 18.71 -26.31
C GLY A 22 20.42 17.65 -25.67
N SER A 23 20.01 17.08 -24.53
CA SER A 23 20.77 16.10 -23.75
C SER A 23 20.47 14.64 -24.08
N LEU A 24 19.33 14.34 -24.74
CA LEU A 24 18.89 12.96 -25.02
C LEU A 24 19.82 12.19 -25.97
N ALA A 25 20.54 12.88 -26.86
CA ALA A 25 21.48 12.24 -27.79
C ALA A 25 22.82 11.88 -27.15
N ALA A 26 23.23 12.57 -26.07
CA ALA A 26 24.45 12.30 -25.32
C ALA A 26 24.29 11.16 -24.29
N GLU A 27 23.05 10.84 -23.90
CA GLU A 27 22.72 9.83 -22.88
C GLU A 27 22.42 8.42 -23.44
N ARG A 28 22.80 8.10 -24.69
CA ARG A 28 22.50 6.78 -25.31
C ARG A 28 22.92 5.58 -24.46
N GLY A 29 24.04 5.68 -23.74
CA GLY A 29 24.52 4.63 -22.83
C GLY A 29 23.75 4.51 -21.51
N ARG A 30 22.87 5.47 -21.18
CA ARG A 30 22.12 5.56 -19.92
C ARG A 30 20.62 5.36 -20.10
N TRP A 31 20.12 5.11 -21.31
CA TRP A 31 18.69 4.88 -21.56
C TRP A 31 18.11 3.72 -20.76
N ALA A 32 18.90 2.70 -20.42
CA ALA A 32 18.49 1.63 -19.51
C ALA A 32 18.16 2.15 -18.09
N LEU A 33 18.86 3.19 -17.61
CA LEU A 33 18.63 3.81 -16.29
C LEU A 33 17.33 4.62 -16.24
N TRP A 34 16.78 5.00 -17.39
CA TRP A 34 15.52 5.72 -17.48
C TRP A 34 14.29 4.80 -17.49
N ALA A 35 14.48 3.48 -17.70
CA ALA A 35 13.36 2.53 -17.72
C ALA A 35 12.49 2.57 -16.44
N PRO A 36 13.06 2.63 -15.20
CA PRO A 36 12.27 2.80 -13.99
C PRO A 36 11.48 4.12 -13.95
N ALA A 37 12.00 5.20 -14.52
CA ALA A 37 11.32 6.49 -14.58
C ALA A 37 10.10 6.43 -15.50
N PHE A 38 10.23 5.81 -16.68
CA PHE A 38 9.10 5.62 -17.60
C PHE A 38 8.06 4.64 -17.05
N LEU A 39 8.49 3.57 -16.39
CA LEU A 39 7.59 2.65 -15.68
C LEU A 39 6.83 3.39 -14.57
N GLY A 40 7.55 4.19 -13.76
CA GLY A 40 6.95 5.05 -12.74
C GLY A 40 5.99 6.09 -13.31
N ALA A 41 6.30 6.66 -14.48
CA ALA A 41 5.41 7.58 -15.19
C ALA A 41 4.10 6.90 -15.60
N GLY A 42 4.16 5.66 -16.11
CA GLY A 42 2.96 4.86 -16.40
C GLY A 42 2.08 4.63 -15.17
N ILE A 43 2.70 4.30 -14.03
CA ILE A 43 1.99 4.16 -12.74
C ILE A 43 1.35 5.49 -12.32
N ALA A 44 2.08 6.61 -12.43
CA ALA A 44 1.58 7.92 -12.08
C ALA A 44 0.37 8.33 -12.95
N VAL A 45 0.45 8.10 -14.26
CA VAL A 45 -0.65 8.38 -15.21
C VAL A 45 -1.91 7.60 -14.83
N TYR A 46 -1.79 6.31 -14.48
CA TYR A 46 -2.93 5.50 -14.03
C TYR A 46 -3.65 6.13 -12.83
N PHE A 47 -2.90 6.67 -11.87
CA PHE A 47 -3.47 7.23 -10.64
C PHE A 47 -3.93 8.69 -10.72
N VAL A 48 -3.54 9.42 -11.76
CA VAL A 48 -4.06 10.76 -12.05
C VAL A 48 -5.40 10.70 -12.78
N LEU A 49 -5.69 9.60 -13.46
CA LEU A 49 -6.96 9.40 -14.15
C LEU A 49 -8.14 9.42 -13.17
N ALA A 50 -9.13 10.27 -13.46
CA ALA A 50 -10.32 10.44 -12.63
C ALA A 50 -11.32 9.27 -12.77
N ARG A 51 -11.19 8.45 -13.81
CA ARG A 51 -12.05 7.30 -14.10
C ARG A 51 -11.20 6.09 -14.41
N GLU A 52 -11.72 4.91 -14.06
CA GLU A 52 -11.04 3.66 -14.37
C GLU A 52 -10.97 3.46 -15.90
N PRO A 53 -9.75 3.39 -16.46
CA PRO A 53 -9.55 3.13 -17.88
C PRO A 53 -9.91 1.68 -18.19
N ALA A 54 -10.36 1.43 -19.42
CA ALA A 54 -10.66 0.07 -19.86
C ALA A 54 -9.39 -0.80 -19.84
N ILE A 55 -9.55 -2.07 -19.46
CA ILE A 55 -8.43 -3.00 -19.25
C ILE A 55 -7.61 -3.27 -20.52
N TRP A 56 -8.19 -3.01 -21.70
CA TRP A 56 -7.53 -3.22 -23.00
C TRP A 56 -6.64 -2.05 -23.44
N ILE A 57 -6.69 -0.89 -22.79
CA ILE A 57 -5.92 0.29 -23.21
C ILE A 57 -4.42 0.03 -23.08
N ALA A 58 -3.97 -0.50 -21.94
CA ALA A 58 -2.57 -0.81 -21.70
C ALA A 58 -1.99 -1.86 -22.68
N PRO A 59 -2.63 -3.03 -22.90
CA PRO A 59 -2.13 -4.00 -23.87
C PRO A 59 -2.20 -3.49 -25.31
N LEU A 60 -3.14 -2.63 -25.67
CA LEU A 60 -3.18 -2.01 -27.00
C LEU A 60 -1.96 -1.09 -27.23
N ILE A 61 -1.64 -0.23 -26.26
CA ILE A 61 -0.45 0.64 -26.35
C ILE A 61 0.83 -0.20 -26.43
N LEU A 62 0.91 -1.26 -25.63
CA LEU A 62 2.03 -2.20 -25.68
C LEU A 62 2.13 -2.90 -27.05
N PHE A 63 1.01 -3.35 -27.61
CA PHE A 63 0.97 -3.97 -28.93
C PHE A 63 1.45 -3.01 -30.03
N CYS A 64 0.99 -1.76 -30.03
CA CYS A 64 1.46 -0.74 -30.96
C CYS A 64 2.96 -0.46 -30.83
N ALA A 65 3.48 -0.39 -29.59
CA ALA A 65 4.90 -0.21 -29.33
C ALA A 65 5.75 -1.38 -29.87
N LEU A 66 5.30 -2.61 -29.65
CA LEU A 66 5.96 -3.81 -30.19
C LEU A 66 5.85 -3.88 -31.72
N GLY A 67 4.73 -3.46 -32.30
CA GLY A 67 4.56 -3.34 -33.76
C GLY A 67 5.54 -2.33 -34.37
N ALA A 68 5.74 -1.18 -33.72
CA ALA A 68 6.73 -0.19 -34.12
C ALA A 68 8.17 -0.74 -34.05
N LEU A 69 8.48 -1.59 -33.06
CA LEU A 69 9.74 -2.32 -33.01
C LEU A 69 9.87 -3.31 -34.18
N GLY A 70 8.79 -3.94 -34.63
CA GLY A 70 8.80 -4.87 -35.76
C GLY A 70 9.14 -4.20 -37.09
N VAL A 71 8.56 -3.03 -37.36
CA VAL A 71 8.70 -2.27 -38.62
C VAL A 71 9.96 -1.38 -38.63
N GLY A 72 10.31 -0.80 -37.48
CA GLY A 72 11.34 0.24 -37.36
C GLY A 72 12.73 -0.24 -36.93
N ARG A 73 13.06 -1.53 -37.04
CA ARG A 73 14.30 -2.14 -36.52
C ARG A 73 15.61 -1.50 -37.01
N ARG A 74 15.58 -0.74 -38.10
CA ARG A 74 16.75 -0.09 -38.68
C ARG A 74 17.02 1.32 -38.11
N SER A 75 16.10 1.88 -37.33
CA SER A 75 16.24 3.21 -36.74
C SER A 75 16.36 3.13 -35.22
N GLY A 76 17.52 3.53 -34.69
CA GLY A 76 17.76 3.57 -33.24
C GLY A 76 16.76 4.44 -32.49
N THR A 77 16.31 5.56 -33.08
CA THR A 77 15.31 6.44 -32.48
C THR A 77 13.94 5.76 -32.35
N VAL A 78 13.53 4.96 -33.35
CA VAL A 78 12.26 4.22 -33.30
C VAL A 78 12.31 3.15 -32.22
N ILE A 79 13.45 2.44 -32.11
CA ILE A 79 13.65 1.42 -31.08
C ILE A 79 13.50 2.03 -29.69
N VAL A 80 14.15 3.16 -29.45
CA VAL A 80 14.16 3.81 -28.13
C VAL A 80 12.79 4.36 -27.78
N GLY A 81 12.14 5.07 -28.70
CA GLY A 81 10.79 5.58 -28.49
C GLY A 81 9.79 4.45 -28.20
N ALA A 82 9.89 3.34 -28.92
CA ALA A 82 9.05 2.18 -28.70
C ALA A 82 9.33 1.48 -27.35
N LEU A 83 10.59 1.34 -26.94
CA LEU A 83 10.95 0.79 -25.62
C LEU A 83 10.46 1.67 -24.47
N MET A 84 10.58 2.99 -24.58
CA MET A 84 10.09 3.91 -23.53
C MET A 84 8.56 3.89 -23.46
N THR A 85 7.88 3.87 -24.62
CA THR A 85 6.43 3.72 -24.68
C THR A 85 5.97 2.39 -24.07
N ALA A 86 6.69 1.30 -24.37
CA ALA A 86 6.43 0.00 -23.77
C ALA A 86 6.64 0.00 -22.25
N ALA A 87 7.68 0.67 -21.74
CA ALA A 87 7.92 0.81 -20.31
C ALA A 87 6.79 1.58 -19.59
N VAL A 88 6.31 2.68 -20.17
CA VAL A 88 5.13 3.42 -19.67
C VAL A 88 3.88 2.54 -19.68
N ALA A 89 3.61 1.85 -20.80
CA ALA A 89 2.45 0.97 -20.92
C ALA A 89 2.50 -0.17 -19.89
N LEU A 90 3.68 -0.75 -19.66
CA LEU A 90 3.89 -1.80 -18.68
C LEU A 90 3.68 -1.30 -17.25
N GLY A 91 4.20 -0.11 -16.90
CA GLY A 91 3.96 0.50 -15.60
C GLY A 91 2.48 0.80 -15.35
N PHE A 92 1.78 1.31 -16.36
CA PHE A 92 0.33 1.54 -16.30
C PHE A 92 -0.44 0.21 -16.13
N ALA A 93 -0.11 -0.81 -16.94
CA ALA A 93 -0.73 -2.14 -16.85
C ALA A 93 -0.50 -2.77 -15.47
N ALA A 94 0.71 -2.64 -14.92
CA ALA A 94 1.04 -3.15 -13.59
C ALA A 94 0.22 -2.46 -12.49
N ALA A 95 0.06 -1.12 -12.56
CA ALA A 95 -0.77 -0.37 -11.62
C ALA A 95 -2.25 -0.76 -11.72
N GLN A 96 -2.78 -0.89 -12.95
CA GLN A 96 -4.15 -1.32 -13.20
C GLN A 96 -4.40 -2.74 -12.68
N TYR A 97 -3.52 -3.68 -12.99
CA TYR A 97 -3.61 -5.05 -12.52
C TYR A 97 -3.55 -5.12 -10.99
N ALA A 98 -2.61 -4.40 -10.37
CA ALA A 98 -2.50 -4.34 -8.92
C ALA A 98 -3.78 -3.77 -8.27
N ALA A 99 -4.35 -2.70 -8.83
CA ALA A 99 -5.58 -2.10 -8.32
C ALA A 99 -6.80 -3.04 -8.38
N HIS A 100 -6.92 -3.84 -9.44
CA HIS A 100 -7.97 -4.85 -9.57
C HIS A 100 -7.70 -6.07 -8.68
N GLY A 101 -6.45 -6.52 -8.58
CA GLY A 101 -6.06 -7.70 -7.81
C GLY A 101 -6.22 -7.55 -6.30
N VAL A 102 -6.17 -6.33 -5.77
CA VAL A 102 -6.39 -6.05 -4.34
C VAL A 102 -7.85 -5.78 -3.99
N ALA A 103 -8.75 -5.74 -4.98
CA ALA A 103 -10.16 -5.44 -4.75
C ALA A 103 -10.74 -6.37 -3.67
N ALA A 104 -11.35 -5.76 -2.66
CA ALA A 104 -11.94 -6.45 -1.53
C ALA A 104 -13.16 -5.67 -1.03
N PRO A 105 -14.18 -6.35 -0.47
CA PRO A 105 -15.30 -5.67 0.14
C PRO A 105 -14.83 -4.70 1.24
N VAL A 106 -15.49 -3.54 1.30
CA VAL A 106 -15.28 -2.53 2.35
C VAL A 106 -16.61 -2.37 3.08
N LEU A 107 -16.58 -2.15 4.39
CA LEU A 107 -17.79 -1.89 5.16
C LEU A 107 -18.52 -0.67 4.58
N ALA A 108 -19.81 -0.81 4.27
CA ALA A 108 -20.62 0.31 3.80
C ALA A 108 -21.03 1.25 4.94
N LYS A 109 -21.24 0.70 6.14
CA LYS A 109 -21.69 1.40 7.34
C LYS A 109 -20.94 0.90 8.57
N PRO A 110 -20.92 1.67 9.68
CA PRO A 110 -20.41 1.17 10.94
C PRO A 110 -21.09 -0.15 11.33
N TYR A 111 -20.31 -1.08 11.88
CA TYR A 111 -20.75 -2.41 12.28
C TYR A 111 -20.50 -2.60 13.78
N GLY A 112 -21.48 -3.20 14.47
CA GLY A 112 -21.40 -3.49 15.90
C GLY A 112 -21.92 -2.37 16.82
N PRO A 113 -21.79 -2.53 18.14
CA PRO A 113 -20.90 -3.48 18.84
C PRO A 113 -21.33 -4.94 18.66
N ALA A 114 -20.43 -5.79 18.15
CA ALA A 114 -20.71 -7.19 17.85
C ALA A 114 -19.46 -8.06 18.01
N LEU A 115 -19.66 -9.38 18.05
CA LEU A 115 -18.58 -10.34 18.08
C LEU A 115 -17.93 -10.43 16.69
N VAL A 116 -16.63 -10.11 16.64
CA VAL A 116 -15.79 -10.24 15.44
C VAL A 116 -14.88 -11.44 15.66
N THR A 117 -14.96 -12.41 14.76
CA THR A 117 -14.02 -13.54 14.76
C THR A 117 -13.16 -13.49 13.51
N GLY A 118 -11.93 -13.96 13.63
CA GLY A 118 -10.99 -13.99 12.52
C GLY A 118 -9.62 -14.47 12.95
N ARG A 119 -8.74 -14.65 11.98
CA ARG A 119 -7.37 -15.10 12.20
C ARG A 119 -6.42 -13.91 12.24
N VAL A 120 -5.51 -13.91 13.20
CA VAL A 120 -4.49 -12.88 13.35
C VAL A 120 -3.44 -13.04 12.25
N VAL A 121 -3.32 -12.05 11.37
CA VAL A 121 -2.30 -12.02 10.30
C VAL A 121 -1.22 -10.97 10.51
N GLY A 122 -1.43 -10.06 11.46
CA GLY A 122 -0.45 -9.04 11.82
C GLY A 122 -0.71 -8.49 13.22
N VAL A 123 0.36 -8.14 13.90
CA VAL A 123 0.34 -7.56 15.24
C VAL A 123 1.28 -6.35 15.25
N GLU A 124 0.75 -5.20 15.68
CA GLU A 124 1.49 -3.97 15.92
C GLU A 124 1.49 -3.69 17.43
N ALA A 125 2.60 -3.98 18.09
CA ALA A 125 2.74 -3.95 19.54
C ALA A 125 2.98 -2.54 20.11
N PHE A 126 2.15 -1.57 19.73
CA PHE A 126 2.24 -0.23 20.30
C PHE A 126 2.02 -0.26 21.82
N ALA A 127 2.93 0.36 22.58
CA ALA A 127 2.98 0.30 24.05
C ALA A 127 1.65 0.62 24.79
N ARG A 128 0.79 1.49 24.24
CA ARG A 128 -0.51 1.86 24.86
C ARG A 128 -1.74 1.38 24.10
N LYS A 129 -1.61 1.11 22.80
CA LYS A 129 -2.76 0.88 21.90
C LYS A 129 -2.40 -0.18 20.87
N PRO A 130 -2.17 -1.43 21.31
CA PRO A 130 -1.83 -2.51 20.39
C PRO A 130 -2.90 -2.66 19.32
N ARG A 131 -2.46 -3.00 18.11
CA ARG A 131 -3.34 -3.20 16.97
C ARG A 131 -3.10 -4.57 16.41
N ILE A 132 -4.19 -5.21 16.02
CA ILE A 132 -4.15 -6.48 15.33
C ILE A 132 -4.83 -6.33 13.98
N LEU A 133 -4.33 -7.09 13.01
CA LEU A 133 -4.92 -7.24 11.70
C LEU A 133 -5.54 -8.64 11.63
N LEU A 134 -6.84 -8.69 11.36
CA LEU A 134 -7.59 -9.93 11.24
C LEU A 134 -7.96 -10.20 9.79
N ASP A 135 -7.78 -11.43 9.33
CA ASP A 135 -8.31 -11.96 8.07
C ASP A 135 -9.32 -13.10 8.33
N ARG A 136 -9.94 -13.61 7.27
CA ARG A 136 -10.94 -14.71 7.33
C ARG A 136 -12.03 -14.40 8.36
N LEU A 137 -12.61 -13.21 8.22
CA LEU A 137 -13.55 -12.67 9.18
C LEU A 137 -14.87 -13.41 9.14
N THR A 138 -15.47 -13.61 10.31
CA THR A 138 -16.89 -13.94 10.41
C THR A 138 -17.59 -12.86 11.22
N LEU A 139 -18.47 -12.13 10.54
CA LEU A 139 -19.26 -11.02 11.06
C LEU A 139 -20.73 -11.42 10.98
N ILE A 140 -21.40 -11.55 12.12
CA ILE A 140 -22.81 -11.93 12.18
C ILE A 140 -23.65 -10.87 11.46
N GLY A 141 -24.51 -11.30 10.54
CA GLY A 141 -25.41 -10.42 9.78
C GLY A 141 -24.81 -9.79 8.51
N LEU A 142 -23.58 -10.16 8.12
CA LEU A 142 -23.00 -9.79 6.84
C LEU A 142 -22.76 -11.04 5.98
N SER A 143 -23.07 -10.95 4.69
CA SER A 143 -22.73 -12.01 3.74
C SER A 143 -21.23 -11.99 3.39
N ALA A 144 -20.72 -13.05 2.78
CA ALA A 144 -19.34 -13.11 2.30
C ALA A 144 -18.99 -11.96 1.33
N ALA A 145 -19.96 -11.52 0.51
CA ALA A 145 -19.78 -10.40 -0.43
C ALA A 145 -19.67 -9.03 0.25
N GLN A 146 -20.16 -8.90 1.49
CA GLN A 146 -20.13 -7.66 2.27
C GLN A 146 -19.03 -7.66 3.34
N THR A 147 -18.47 -8.83 3.64
CA THR A 147 -17.47 -9.01 4.68
C THR A 147 -16.10 -8.58 4.15
N PRO A 148 -15.40 -7.64 4.81
CA PRO A 148 -14.06 -7.25 4.42
C PRO A 148 -13.08 -8.40 4.38
N ALA A 149 -12.09 -8.32 3.48
CA ALA A 149 -10.98 -9.27 3.48
C ALA A 149 -10.16 -9.18 4.77
N GLN A 150 -9.91 -7.96 5.24
CA GLN A 150 -9.20 -7.70 6.49
C GLN A 150 -9.79 -6.52 7.27
N VAL A 151 -9.67 -6.57 8.60
CA VAL A 151 -9.98 -5.45 9.50
C VAL A 151 -8.85 -5.23 10.49
N ARG A 152 -8.56 -3.96 10.79
CA ARG A 152 -7.57 -3.58 11.80
C ARG A 152 -8.28 -3.14 13.07
N ILE A 153 -8.03 -3.83 14.18
CA ILE A 153 -8.69 -3.59 15.46
C ILE A 153 -7.66 -3.15 16.49
N ARG A 154 -7.95 -2.06 17.20
CA ARG A 154 -7.21 -1.65 18.40
C ARG A 154 -7.69 -2.49 19.58
N LEU A 155 -6.78 -3.20 20.24
CA LEU A 155 -7.11 -3.99 21.43
C LEU A 155 -7.08 -3.14 22.70
N ARG A 156 -7.79 -3.61 23.73
CA ARG A 156 -7.67 -3.15 25.11
C ARG A 156 -6.79 -4.15 25.87
N GLY A 157 -5.77 -3.64 26.57
CA GLY A 157 -4.82 -4.48 27.32
C GLY A 157 -3.53 -4.78 26.56
N ALA A 158 -2.59 -5.42 27.25
CA ALA A 158 -1.26 -5.77 26.72
C ALA A 158 -1.20 -7.17 26.09
N ASP A 159 -2.21 -8.02 26.34
CA ASP A 159 -2.22 -9.39 25.84
C ASP A 159 -2.45 -9.43 24.33
N LEU A 160 -1.36 -9.68 23.61
CA LEU A 160 -1.34 -9.78 22.17
C LEU A 160 -1.49 -11.25 21.75
N PRO A 161 -2.52 -11.59 20.96
CA PRO A 161 -2.66 -12.95 20.45
C PRO A 161 -1.51 -13.27 19.48
N ALA A 162 -1.07 -14.52 19.47
CA ALA A 162 -0.05 -14.99 18.55
C ALA A 162 -0.51 -14.87 17.08
N MET A 163 0.42 -14.54 16.17
CA MET A 163 0.12 -14.57 14.74
C MET A 163 -0.32 -15.97 14.29
N GLY A 164 -1.32 -16.04 13.43
CA GLY A 164 -1.92 -17.27 12.95
C GLY A 164 -3.03 -17.83 13.85
N SER A 165 -3.18 -17.34 15.08
CA SER A 165 -4.26 -17.76 15.99
C SER A 165 -5.64 -17.28 15.53
N GLN A 166 -6.67 -18.08 15.77
CA GLN A 166 -8.06 -17.69 15.58
C GLN A 166 -8.56 -17.05 16.87
N ILE A 167 -9.10 -15.84 16.78
CA ILE A 167 -9.61 -15.11 17.95
C ILE A 167 -11.07 -14.69 17.79
N ALA A 168 -11.72 -14.44 18.92
CA ALA A 168 -13.00 -13.76 19.06
C ALA A 168 -12.79 -12.47 19.87
N VAL A 169 -13.27 -11.34 19.35
CA VAL A 169 -13.22 -10.07 20.06
C VAL A 169 -14.52 -9.30 19.87
N PHE A 170 -15.08 -8.80 20.98
CA PHE A 170 -16.23 -7.91 20.92
C PHE A 170 -15.74 -6.51 20.54
N ALA A 171 -16.14 -6.02 19.35
CA ALA A 171 -15.59 -4.80 18.78
C ALA A 171 -16.65 -3.99 18.02
N ARG A 172 -16.34 -2.69 17.83
CA ARG A 172 -17.06 -1.83 16.90
C ARG A 172 -16.15 -1.51 15.73
N LEU A 173 -16.66 -1.73 14.51
CA LEU A 173 -15.95 -1.49 13.27
C LEU A 173 -16.56 -0.29 12.54
N SER A 174 -15.75 0.39 11.75
CA SER A 174 -16.13 1.53 10.94
C SER A 174 -15.40 1.48 9.60
N PRO A 175 -16.01 2.02 8.53
CA PRO A 175 -15.35 2.12 7.23
C PRO A 175 -14.11 3.02 7.29
N PRO A 176 -13.14 2.82 6.38
CA PRO A 176 -12.03 3.76 6.20
C PRO A 176 -12.51 5.20 5.98
N SER A 177 -11.94 6.13 6.76
CA SER A 177 -12.30 7.56 6.71
C SER A 177 -11.92 8.18 5.38
N ARG A 178 -12.64 9.23 4.99
CA ARG A 178 -12.28 10.07 3.85
C ARG A 178 -11.04 10.91 4.16
N PRO A 179 -10.35 11.48 3.15
CA PRO A 179 -9.31 12.47 3.37
C PRO A 179 -9.80 13.62 4.26
N ALA A 180 -8.93 14.13 5.12
CA ALA A 180 -9.29 15.21 6.07
C ALA A 180 -9.55 16.56 5.37
N ALA A 181 -8.90 16.79 4.24
CA ALA A 181 -9.05 17.98 3.40
C ALA A 181 -8.74 17.64 1.94
N PRO A 182 -9.16 18.47 0.96
CA PRO A 182 -8.74 18.33 -0.44
C PRO A 182 -7.21 18.33 -0.57
N GLY A 183 -6.66 17.36 -1.31
CA GLY A 183 -5.21 17.20 -1.49
C GLY A 183 -4.45 16.62 -0.28
N ALA A 184 -5.12 16.39 0.86
CA ALA A 184 -4.52 15.71 1.99
C ALA A 184 -4.36 14.20 1.71
N PHE A 185 -3.61 13.53 2.58
CA PHE A 185 -3.39 12.09 2.50
C PHE A 185 -4.71 11.30 2.47
N ASP A 186 -4.85 10.41 1.49
CA ASP A 186 -6.04 9.58 1.32
C ASP A 186 -5.89 8.24 2.07
N PHE A 187 -6.41 8.23 3.30
CA PHE A 187 -6.47 7.03 4.15
C PHE A 187 -7.28 5.88 3.54
N ARG A 188 -8.32 6.19 2.77
CA ARG A 188 -9.18 5.18 2.16
C ARG A 188 -8.44 4.46 1.03
N ARG A 189 -7.74 5.21 0.19
CA ARG A 189 -6.90 4.64 -0.87
C ARG A 189 -5.78 3.77 -0.29
N HIS A 190 -5.10 4.25 0.75
CA HIS A 190 -4.09 3.44 1.43
C HIS A 190 -4.69 2.15 2.01
N ALA A 191 -5.86 2.22 2.65
CA ALA A 191 -6.56 1.05 3.19
C ALA A 191 -7.00 0.06 2.11
N TRP A 192 -7.45 0.55 0.94
CA TRP A 192 -7.82 -0.27 -0.21
C TRP A 192 -6.66 -1.13 -0.71
N PHE A 193 -5.49 -0.51 -0.94
CA PHE A 193 -4.29 -1.23 -1.37
C PHE A 193 -3.77 -2.21 -0.30
N ALA A 194 -4.01 -1.91 0.98
CA ALA A 194 -3.73 -2.83 2.08
C ALA A 194 -4.81 -3.92 2.26
N ARG A 195 -5.89 -3.93 1.47
CA ARG A 195 -7.08 -4.79 1.60
C ARG A 195 -7.79 -4.69 2.96
N ILE A 196 -7.63 -3.56 3.64
CA ILE A 196 -8.27 -3.27 4.93
C ILE A 196 -9.62 -2.60 4.66
N GLY A 197 -10.70 -3.37 4.79
CA GLY A 197 -12.06 -2.88 4.56
C GLY A 197 -12.75 -2.32 5.81
N GLY A 198 -12.07 -2.27 6.95
CA GLY A 198 -12.60 -1.67 8.17
C GLY A 198 -11.56 -1.45 9.27
N TYR A 199 -11.79 -0.41 10.07
CA TYR A 199 -11.03 -0.10 11.27
C TYR A 199 -11.93 -0.18 12.48
N GLY A 200 -11.40 -0.63 13.61
CA GLY A 200 -12.20 -0.75 14.82
C GLY A 200 -11.41 -0.68 16.11
N TYR A 201 -12.16 -0.80 17.20
CA TYR A 201 -11.61 -0.93 18.53
C TYR A 201 -12.37 -1.99 19.31
N ALA A 202 -11.64 -2.75 20.11
CA ALA A 202 -12.16 -3.77 20.99
C ALA A 202 -12.81 -3.11 22.21
N LEU A 203 -13.99 -3.62 22.57
CA LEU A 203 -14.72 -3.26 23.78
C LEU A 203 -14.38 -4.19 24.94
N GLY A 204 -13.99 -5.43 24.65
CA GLY A 204 -13.50 -6.41 25.62
C GLY A 204 -12.17 -7.05 25.21
N ALA A 205 -11.68 -7.99 26.03
CA ALA A 205 -10.46 -8.74 25.75
C ALA A 205 -10.65 -9.69 24.55
N ALA A 206 -9.58 -9.91 23.79
CA ALA A 206 -9.57 -10.91 22.73
C ALA A 206 -9.47 -12.31 23.34
N ARG A 207 -10.39 -13.20 22.98
CA ARG A 207 -10.36 -14.62 23.38
C ARG A 207 -9.78 -15.45 22.25
N VAL A 208 -8.72 -16.21 22.53
CA VAL A 208 -8.16 -17.16 21.56
C VAL A 208 -9.08 -18.38 21.49
N GLN A 209 -9.61 -18.69 20.31
CA GLN A 209 -10.44 -19.87 20.07
C GLN A 209 -9.59 -21.06 19.60
N THR A 210 -8.57 -20.79 18.79
CA THR A 210 -7.67 -21.82 18.26
C THR A 210 -6.26 -21.25 18.21
N ALA A 211 -5.29 -22.03 18.71
CA ALA A 211 -3.89 -21.66 18.65
C ALA A 211 -3.40 -21.56 17.19
N ALA A 212 -2.28 -20.86 16.99
CA ALA A 212 -1.68 -20.73 15.67
C ALA A 212 -1.31 -22.12 15.11
N PRO A 213 -1.67 -22.45 13.86
CA PRO A 213 -1.25 -23.70 13.24
C PRO A 213 0.28 -23.74 13.09
N GLN A 214 0.88 -24.92 13.29
CA GLN A 214 2.34 -25.11 13.18
C GLN A 214 2.86 -24.85 11.76
N ALA A 215 2.04 -25.11 10.73
CA ALA A 215 2.34 -24.79 9.34
C ALA A 215 1.64 -23.47 8.94
N GLY A 216 2.44 -22.40 8.81
CA GLY A 216 1.98 -21.10 8.33
C GLY A 216 1.84 -21.06 6.80
N THR A 217 0.98 -20.18 6.29
CA THR A 217 0.99 -19.82 4.85
C THR A 217 2.26 -19.02 4.52
N MET A 218 2.65 -18.96 3.24
CA MET A 218 3.79 -18.12 2.79
C MET A 218 3.69 -16.68 3.31
N GLY A 219 2.50 -16.08 3.30
CA GLY A 219 2.29 -14.73 3.84
C GLY A 219 2.57 -14.62 5.35
N LEU A 220 2.13 -15.61 6.14
CA LEU A 220 2.44 -15.66 7.57
C LEU A 220 3.94 -15.86 7.81
N TRP A 221 4.61 -16.67 6.98
CA TRP A 221 6.05 -16.88 7.06
C TRP A 221 6.83 -15.59 6.80
N ILE A 222 6.47 -14.82 5.75
CA ILE A 222 7.10 -13.52 5.45
C ILE A 222 6.89 -12.53 6.61
N THR A 223 5.68 -12.43 7.15
CA THR A 223 5.40 -11.53 8.29
C THR A 223 6.18 -11.96 9.53
N SER A 224 6.28 -13.27 9.79
CA SER A 224 7.06 -13.81 10.92
C SER A 224 8.55 -13.55 10.75
N ALA A 225 9.10 -13.77 9.55
CA ALA A 225 10.49 -13.47 9.24
C ALA A 225 10.81 -11.98 9.44
N ARG A 226 9.91 -11.09 8.99
CA ARG A 226 10.03 -9.65 9.22
C ARG A 226 10.04 -9.29 10.70
N GLN A 227 9.14 -9.86 11.50
CA GLN A 227 9.11 -9.64 12.95
C GLN A 227 10.40 -10.14 13.62
N ASN A 228 10.90 -11.31 13.21
CA ASN A 228 12.15 -11.86 13.72
C ASN A 228 13.35 -10.97 13.41
N ILE A 229 13.43 -10.42 12.19
CA ILE A 229 14.46 -9.43 11.81
C ILE A 229 14.33 -8.18 12.69
N ALA A 230 13.12 -7.65 12.86
CA ALA A 230 12.89 -6.46 13.69
C ALA A 230 13.36 -6.69 15.14
N THR A 231 13.09 -7.87 15.70
CA THR A 231 13.53 -8.26 17.04
C THR A 231 15.05 -8.33 17.13
N ARG A 232 15.72 -9.03 16.20
CA ARG A 232 17.19 -9.12 16.17
C ARG A 232 17.87 -7.76 16.05
N VAL A 233 17.34 -6.86 15.22
CA VAL A 233 17.89 -5.51 15.07
C VAL A 233 17.80 -4.74 16.39
N ARG A 234 16.66 -4.82 17.09
CA ARG A 234 16.49 -4.17 18.40
C ARG A 234 17.41 -4.75 19.48
N GLU A 235 17.64 -6.06 19.46
CA GLU A 235 18.57 -6.72 20.38
C GLU A 235 20.02 -6.29 20.12
N SER A 236 20.40 -6.07 18.86
CA SER A 236 21.75 -5.62 18.49
C SER A 236 22.04 -4.14 18.79
N ALA A 237 21.00 -3.32 18.92
CA ALA A 237 21.12 -1.87 19.13
C ALA A 237 20.16 -1.42 20.25
N PRO A 238 20.59 -1.42 21.52
CA PRO A 238 19.71 -1.06 22.63
C PRO A 238 19.27 0.41 22.58
N GLY A 239 18.01 0.66 22.94
CA GLY A 239 17.43 2.00 23.06
C GLY A 239 16.61 2.46 21.84
N PRO A 240 16.22 3.75 21.80
CA PRO A 240 15.32 4.27 20.77
C PRO A 240 15.87 4.21 19.34
N SER A 241 17.20 4.28 19.18
CA SER A 241 17.88 4.16 17.88
C SER A 241 17.65 2.81 17.23
N GLY A 242 17.71 1.71 17.98
CA GLY A 242 17.40 0.37 17.49
C GLY A 242 15.94 0.21 17.07
N ALA A 243 15.01 0.85 17.78
CA ALA A 243 13.61 0.88 17.39
C ALA A 243 13.39 1.63 16.06
N VAL A 244 14.08 2.76 15.85
CA VAL A 244 14.06 3.51 14.58
C VAL A 244 14.71 2.71 13.45
N ALA A 245 15.89 2.09 13.69
CA ALA A 245 16.57 1.26 12.70
C ALA A 245 15.71 0.06 12.28
N ALA A 246 15.12 -0.65 13.25
CA ALA A 246 14.19 -1.75 12.97
C ALA A 246 12.99 -1.26 12.16
N ALA A 247 12.45 -0.07 12.46
CA ALA A 247 11.36 0.52 11.70
C ALA A 247 11.74 0.91 10.26
N LEU A 248 12.96 1.39 10.01
CA LEU A 248 13.44 1.70 8.66
C LEU A 248 13.66 0.45 7.81
N ILE A 249 14.14 -0.63 8.41
CA ILE A 249 14.42 -1.90 7.72
C ILE A 249 13.13 -2.68 7.48
N THR A 250 12.25 -2.77 8.48
CA THR A 250 11.09 -3.67 8.45
C THR A 250 9.76 -2.96 8.21
N GLY A 251 9.73 -1.62 8.36
CA GLY A 251 8.51 -0.81 8.33
C GLY A 251 7.72 -0.81 9.64
N ASP A 252 8.12 -1.59 10.66
CA ASP A 252 7.40 -1.69 11.92
C ASP A 252 7.78 -0.56 12.90
N ARG A 253 6.89 0.42 13.03
CA ARG A 253 7.05 1.58 13.92
C ARG A 253 6.53 1.32 15.34
N SER A 254 6.02 0.13 15.65
CA SER A 254 5.32 -0.13 16.91
C SER A 254 6.22 -0.03 18.15
N ALA A 255 7.52 -0.31 17.98
CA ALA A 255 8.52 -0.25 19.04
C ALA A 255 9.11 1.16 19.29
N ILE A 256 8.84 2.15 18.43
CA ILE A 256 9.41 3.50 18.58
C ILE A 256 8.74 4.19 19.79
N PRO A 257 9.51 4.68 20.78
CA PRO A 257 8.96 5.40 21.92
C PRO A 257 8.14 6.61 21.49
N LEU A 258 7.07 6.91 22.24
CA LEU A 258 6.15 8.00 21.89
C LEU A 258 6.86 9.36 21.79
N ALA A 259 7.83 9.63 22.67
CA ALA A 259 8.61 10.86 22.64
C ALA A 259 9.39 11.02 21.32
N VAL A 260 10.03 9.94 20.84
CA VAL A 260 10.75 9.93 19.56
C VAL A 260 9.78 10.06 18.38
N MET A 261 8.65 9.35 18.42
CA MET A 261 7.61 9.49 17.40
C MET A 261 7.04 10.91 17.30
N THR A 262 6.98 11.65 18.41
CA THR A 262 6.56 13.06 18.43
C THR A 262 7.66 13.94 17.84
N ALA A 263 8.92 13.78 18.26
CA ALA A 263 10.04 14.52 17.69
C ALA A 263 10.16 14.33 16.16
N MET A 264 9.96 13.09 15.66
CA MET A 264 9.92 12.81 14.22
C MET A 264 8.77 13.51 13.50
N ARG A 265 7.60 13.64 14.15
CA ARG A 265 6.46 14.38 13.58
C ARG A 265 6.76 15.86 13.49
N ASP A 266 7.32 16.42 14.56
CA ASP A 266 7.65 17.84 14.64
C ASP A 266 8.75 18.22 13.64
N SER A 267 9.68 17.30 13.35
CA SER A 267 10.71 17.47 12.32
C SER A 267 10.24 17.15 10.89
N GLY A 268 8.98 16.73 10.69
CA GLY A 268 8.45 16.36 9.38
C GLY A 268 8.95 15.02 8.81
N LEU A 269 9.55 14.16 9.64
CA LEU A 269 10.09 12.84 9.24
C LEU A 269 9.09 11.67 9.42
N ALA A 270 7.92 11.94 10.02
CA ALA A 270 6.95 10.91 10.37
C ALA A 270 5.97 10.55 9.23
#